data_AF-A0A968TRD7-F1
#
_entry.id   AF-A0A968TRD7-F1
#
_cell.length_a   1.000
_cell.length_b   1.000
_cell.length_c   1.000
_cell.angle_alpha   90.00
_cell.angle_beta   90.00
_cell.angle_gamma   90.00
#
_symmetry.space_group_name_H-M   'P 1'
#
loop_
_entity.id
_entity.type
_entity.pdbx_description
1 polymer ?
#
loop_
_entity_poly.entity_id
_entity_poly.type
_entity_poly.pdbx_seq_one_letter_code
_entity_poly.pdbx_strand_id
1 'polypeptide(L)'
;MQTWAIDTDLTTLVGSGAYKLSRYLPAERLAYDRNPFYFVLLYLTFPRSSIKSWVRLTALCCDSDRRKLMLSPKCGVRIFQILKRFEKQGKFQIYPLGEVSSRSFMMFNLNRGKNKAGKPFVDPVKSAWFNDVNFRRAIAYAIDRSAMINTYYRGLGAPQDSPIPAISPYHFLAKMIFHFMITTRPRHRNFSQNQVLSITKITD
;
A
#
# COMPACT_ATOMS: atom_id res chain seq x y z
N MET A 1 19.65 1.65 28.39
CA MET A 1 19.26 2.43 27.20
C MET A 1 17.90 3.02 27.47
N GLN A 2 17.80 4.34 27.63
CA GLN A 2 16.50 5.02 27.64
C GLN A 2 16.01 5.11 26.20
N THR A 3 14.81 4.58 25.94
CA THR A 3 14.13 4.68 24.65
C THR A 3 13.02 5.70 24.81
N TRP A 4 12.80 6.56 23.81
CA TRP A 4 11.67 7.49 23.81
C TRP A 4 10.34 6.73 23.93
N ALA A 5 9.51 7.13 24.89
CA ALA A 5 8.17 6.64 25.09
C ALA A 5 7.12 7.67 24.61
N ILE A 6 5.84 7.31 24.62
CA ILE A 6 4.73 8.15 24.13
C ILE A 6 4.53 9.45 24.92
N ASP A 7 5.10 9.53 26.12
CA ASP A 7 5.09 10.66 27.07
C ASP A 7 6.39 11.47 27.05
N THR A 8 7.31 11.18 26.13
CA THR A 8 8.57 11.91 25.97
C THR A 8 8.30 13.40 25.75
N ASP A 9 9.00 14.25 26.50
CA ASP A 9 8.93 15.69 26.33
C ASP A 9 9.37 16.06 24.90
N LEU A 10 8.45 16.68 24.16
CA LEU A 10 8.64 17.08 22.76
C LEU A 10 9.77 18.09 22.59
N THR A 11 10.12 18.87 23.63
CA THR A 11 11.24 19.82 23.57
C THR A 11 12.60 19.13 23.49
N THR A 12 12.69 17.88 23.95
CA THR A 12 13.91 17.07 23.88
C THR A 12 14.10 16.40 22.51
N LEU A 13 13.06 16.40 21.66
CA LEU A 13 13.12 15.83 20.31
C LEU A 13 13.78 16.82 19.34
N VAL A 14 15.05 16.57 19.03
CA VAL A 14 15.80 17.35 18.05
C VAL A 14 15.60 16.76 16.65
N GLY A 15 15.33 17.63 15.66
CA GLY A 15 15.17 17.24 14.26
C GLY A 15 15.71 18.29 13.30
N SER A 16 16.28 17.84 12.18
CA SER A 16 16.87 18.70 11.14
C SER A 16 15.88 19.09 10.03
N GLY A 17 14.61 18.68 10.14
CA GLY A 17 13.56 18.98 9.16
C GLY A 17 13.05 20.43 9.25
N ALA A 18 12.23 20.83 8.26
CA ALA A 18 11.65 22.16 8.18
C ALA A 18 10.68 22.52 9.33
N TYR A 19 10.17 21.50 10.02
CA TYR A 19 9.23 21.63 11.12
C TYR A 19 9.62 20.70 12.29
N LYS A 20 9.32 21.14 13.51
CA LYS A 20 9.48 20.39 14.76
C LYS A 20 8.11 20.03 15.33
N LEU A 21 7.99 18.87 15.97
CA LEU A 21 6.75 18.45 16.64
C LEU A 21 6.53 19.33 17.88
N SER A 22 5.42 20.06 17.93
CA SER A 22 5.09 20.98 19.03
C SER A 22 3.96 20.47 19.93
N ARG A 23 3.07 19.62 19.40
CA ARG A 23 2.02 18.97 20.19
C ARG A 23 1.68 17.59 19.64
N TYR A 24 1.48 16.64 20.54
CA TYR A 24 0.96 15.32 20.23
C TYR A 24 -0.30 15.05 21.06
N LEU A 25 -1.42 14.79 20.37
CA LEU A 25 -2.63 14.22 20.95
C LEU A 25 -2.75 12.79 20.39
N PRO A 26 -2.61 11.76 21.23
CA PRO A 26 -2.65 10.37 20.80
C PRO A 26 -3.87 10.06 19.93
N ALA A 27 -3.65 9.41 18.79
CA ALA A 27 -4.67 9.02 17.80
C ALA A 27 -5.54 10.16 17.21
N GLU A 28 -5.31 11.42 17.58
CA GLU A 28 -6.11 12.55 17.11
C GLU A 28 -5.31 13.52 16.25
N ARG A 29 -4.19 14.04 16.79
CA ARG A 29 -3.56 15.24 16.24
C ARG A 29 -2.05 15.31 16.49
N LEU A 30 -1.33 15.70 15.45
CA LEU A 30 0.06 16.13 15.52
C LEU A 30 0.12 17.59 15.08
N ALA A 31 0.65 18.47 15.91
CA ALA A 31 0.93 19.86 15.55
C ALA A 31 2.43 20.07 15.43
N TYR A 32 2.83 20.82 14.41
CA TYR A 32 4.21 21.11 14.11
C TYR A 32 4.42 22.60 13.96
N ASP A 33 5.52 23.09 14.53
CA ASP A 33 5.98 24.46 14.38
C ASP A 33 7.16 24.51 13.43
N ARG A 34 7.36 25.63 12.75
CA ARG A 34 8.53 25.83 11.89
C ARG A 34 9.82 25.66 12.70
N ASN A 35 10.78 24.94 12.13
CA ASN A 35 12.12 24.84 12.69
C ASN A 35 12.93 26.10 12.29
N PRO A 36 13.32 26.97 13.25
CA PRO A 36 14.09 28.17 12.93
C PRO A 36 15.50 27.85 12.42
N PHE A 37 16.02 26.65 12.71
CA PHE A 37 17.36 26.21 12.32
C PHE A 37 17.38 25.39 11.01
N TYR A 38 16.29 25.38 10.25
CA TYR A 38 16.25 24.63 8.98
C TYR A 38 17.18 25.26 7.94
N PHE A 39 18.15 24.48 7.49
CA PHE A 39 19.28 24.93 6.67
C PHE A 39 18.94 25.17 5.19
N VAL A 40 17.83 24.60 4.68
CA VAL A 40 17.41 24.85 3.30
C VAL A 40 16.69 26.19 3.22
N LEU A 41 17.41 27.19 2.72
CA LEU A 41 16.81 28.40 2.19
C LEU A 41 16.11 28.02 0.89
N LEU A 42 14.78 28.19 0.83
CA LEU A 42 14.06 28.02 -0.43
C LEU A 42 14.66 28.99 -1.45
N TYR A 43 15.39 28.45 -2.43
CA TYR A 43 15.90 29.17 -3.62
C TYR A 43 14.80 29.56 -4.61
N LEU A 44 13.54 29.31 -4.26
CA LEU A 44 12.39 29.80 -4.99
C LEU A 44 11.81 30.99 -4.23
N THR A 45 11.48 32.02 -4.99
CA THR A 45 10.73 33.25 -4.68
C THR A 45 9.34 33.02 -4.04
N PHE A 46 9.18 32.00 -3.21
CA PHE A 46 8.08 31.89 -2.28
C PHE A 46 8.43 32.72 -1.04
N PRO A 47 7.63 33.75 -0.70
CA PRO A 47 7.87 34.50 0.53
C PRO A 47 7.93 33.52 1.71
N ARG A 48 8.81 33.81 2.68
CA ARG A 48 9.01 33.06 3.93
C ARG A 48 7.71 32.84 4.75
N SER A 49 6.54 33.27 4.27
CA SER A 49 5.29 33.47 5.00
C SER A 49 4.28 32.32 4.95
N SER A 50 4.39 31.30 4.11
CA SER A 50 3.15 30.62 3.72
C SER A 50 2.56 29.62 4.73
N ILE A 51 3.35 29.00 5.62
CA ILE A 51 2.82 28.03 6.61
C ILE A 51 3.58 28.13 7.93
N LYS A 52 2.97 28.78 8.95
CA LYS A 52 3.53 28.96 10.30
C LYS A 52 3.42 27.70 11.17
N SER A 53 2.33 26.95 11.01
CA SER A 53 2.04 25.73 11.77
C SER A 53 1.42 24.70 10.84
N TRP A 54 1.85 23.44 10.96
CA TRP A 54 1.27 22.34 10.22
C TRP A 54 0.56 21.39 11.18
N VAL A 55 -0.66 20.99 10.83
CA VAL A 55 -1.45 20.08 11.64
C VAL A 55 -1.75 18.85 10.82
N ARG A 56 -1.30 17.70 11.32
CA ARG A 56 -1.67 16.40 10.77
C ARG A 56 -2.71 15.76 11.67
N LEU A 57 -3.89 15.52 11.11
CA LEU A 57 -4.89 14.68 11.75
C LEU A 57 -4.51 13.22 11.50
N THR A 58 -4.43 12.43 12.57
CA THR A 58 -4.05 11.00 12.51
C THR A 58 -5.27 10.10 12.37
N ALA A 59 -6.44 10.56 12.79
CA ALA A 59 -7.70 9.91 12.44
C ALA A 59 -7.95 10.03 10.93
N LEU A 60 -8.49 8.97 10.32
CA LEU A 60 -9.28 9.02 9.08
C LEU A 60 -10.55 9.83 9.35
N CYS A 61 -10.39 11.07 9.79
CA CYS A 61 -11.47 12.01 9.82
C CYS A 61 -11.65 12.43 8.36
N CYS A 62 -12.60 11.81 7.68
CA CYS A 62 -13.51 12.60 6.86
C CYS A 62 -14.17 13.61 7.80
N ASP A 63 -13.39 14.60 8.24
CA ASP A 63 -13.88 15.62 9.13
C ASP A 63 -14.88 16.42 8.32
N SER A 64 -16.11 16.45 8.82
CA SER A 64 -17.22 17.22 8.29
C SER A 64 -16.94 18.72 8.26
N ASP A 65 -15.85 19.19 8.91
CA ASP A 65 -15.47 20.59 8.89
C ASP A 65 -14.74 20.96 7.58
N ARG A 66 -15.56 21.33 6.60
CA ARG A 66 -15.28 21.75 5.21
C ARG A 66 -14.23 22.86 5.01
N ARG A 67 -13.50 23.30 6.05
CA ARG A 67 -12.72 24.55 6.04
C ARG A 67 -11.20 24.40 6.23
N LYS A 68 -10.66 23.21 6.51
CA LYS A 68 -9.22 23.05 6.85
C LYS A 68 -8.50 21.88 6.20
N LEU A 69 -8.98 21.35 5.08
CA LEU A 69 -8.22 20.36 4.32
C LEU A 69 -7.27 21.05 3.32
N MET A 70 -6.18 21.63 3.83
CA MET A 70 -5.30 22.44 2.97
C MET A 70 -4.39 21.62 2.06
N LEU A 71 -4.10 20.35 2.36
CA LEU A 71 -3.47 19.35 1.48
C LEU A 71 -3.56 17.99 2.16
N SER A 72 -4.40 17.07 1.66
CA SER A 72 -4.25 15.65 2.02
C SER A 72 -3.27 15.01 1.04
N PRO A 73 -2.09 14.56 1.50
CA PRO A 73 -1.03 14.10 0.61
C PRO A 73 -1.33 12.78 -0.08
N LYS A 74 -2.40 12.05 0.32
CA LYS A 74 -2.72 10.73 -0.23
C LYS A 74 -4.23 10.54 -0.36
N CYS A 75 -4.71 10.54 -1.60
CA CYS A 75 -6.03 10.01 -1.95
C CYS A 75 -5.87 8.55 -2.36
N GLY A 76 -6.28 7.62 -1.50
CA GLY A 76 -6.29 6.20 -1.85
C GLY A 76 -7.38 5.88 -2.88
N VAL A 77 -7.14 4.84 -3.69
CA VAL A 77 -8.04 4.37 -4.76
C VAL A 77 -9.49 4.16 -4.28
N ARG A 78 -9.66 3.66 -3.04
CA ARG A 78 -10.98 3.41 -2.43
C ARG A 78 -11.84 4.68 -2.26
N ILE A 79 -11.21 5.82 -1.97
CA ILE A 79 -11.91 7.07 -1.64
C ILE A 79 -11.91 8.05 -2.83
N PHE A 80 -11.05 7.81 -3.84
CA PHE A 80 -10.92 8.65 -5.03
C PHE A 80 -12.26 8.94 -5.69
N GLN A 81 -13.07 7.91 -5.96
CA GLN A 81 -14.35 8.12 -6.64
C GLN A 81 -15.34 8.96 -5.81
N ILE A 82 -15.29 8.85 -4.48
CA ILE A 82 -16.14 9.64 -3.59
C ILE A 82 -15.65 11.09 -3.63
N LEU A 83 -14.36 11.33 -3.39
CA LEU A 83 -13.80 12.69 -3.39
C LEU A 83 -13.94 13.38 -4.76
N LYS A 84 -13.77 12.64 -5.87
CA LYS A 84 -13.90 13.22 -7.21
C LYS A 84 -15.31 13.74 -7.48
N ARG A 85 -16.36 13.11 -6.94
CA ARG A 85 -17.74 13.61 -7.02
C ARG A 85 -17.93 14.93 -6.27
N PHE A 86 -17.21 15.11 -5.17
CA PHE A 86 -17.31 16.28 -4.29
C PHE A 86 -16.32 17.39 -4.63
N GLU A 87 -15.51 17.26 -5.69
CA GLU A 87 -14.47 18.21 -6.06
C GLU A 87 -15.00 19.65 -6.24
N LYS A 88 -16.10 19.80 -7.00
CA LYS A 88 -16.79 21.09 -7.20
C LYS A 88 -17.39 21.65 -5.90
N GLN A 89 -18.07 20.80 -5.13
CA GLN A 89 -18.74 21.21 -3.89
C GLN A 89 -17.74 21.57 -2.77
N GLY A 90 -16.62 20.84 -2.70
CA GLY A 90 -15.57 21.02 -1.71
C GLY A 90 -14.52 22.05 -2.09
N LYS A 91 -14.61 22.67 -3.28
CA LYS A 91 -13.65 23.67 -3.77
C LYS A 91 -12.19 23.20 -3.67
N PHE A 92 -11.94 21.94 -4.01
CA PHE A 92 -10.60 21.37 -4.10
C PHE A 92 -10.39 20.78 -5.49
N GLN A 93 -9.16 20.41 -5.82
CA GLN A 93 -8.81 19.70 -7.05
C GLN A 93 -7.97 18.48 -6.73
N ILE A 94 -8.29 17.34 -7.36
CA ILE A 94 -7.51 16.10 -7.26
C ILE A 94 -6.60 16.04 -8.48
N TYR A 95 -5.29 16.07 -8.23
CA TYR A 95 -4.26 15.91 -9.25
C TYR A 95 -3.87 14.43 -9.37
N PRO A 96 -3.97 13.83 -10.57
CA PRO A 96 -3.44 12.49 -10.81
C PRO A 96 -1.91 12.59 -10.83
N LEU A 97 -1.25 12.00 -9.82
CA LEU A 97 0.21 11.97 -9.72
C LEU A 97 0.86 10.82 -10.52
N GLY A 98 0.07 10.12 -11.33
CA GLY A 98 0.52 8.97 -12.10
C GLY A 98 0.64 7.69 -11.26
N GLU A 99 1.37 6.72 -11.81
CA GLU A 99 1.62 5.44 -11.15
C GLU A 99 2.46 5.62 -9.89
N VAL A 100 2.07 4.90 -8.84
CA VAL A 100 2.81 4.88 -7.57
C VAL A 100 3.58 3.58 -7.44
N SER A 101 4.68 3.61 -6.68
CA SER A 101 5.46 2.42 -6.39
C SER A 101 4.78 1.45 -5.40
N SER A 102 3.62 1.84 -4.85
CA SER A 102 2.85 1.04 -3.89
C SER A 102 2.24 -0.18 -4.57
N ARG A 103 2.26 -1.31 -3.87
CA ARG A 103 1.97 -2.64 -4.41
C ARG A 103 1.27 -3.49 -3.39
N SER A 104 0.42 -4.40 -3.87
CA SER A 104 -0.19 -5.43 -3.03
C SER A 104 0.36 -6.77 -3.44
N PHE A 105 0.96 -7.46 -2.48
CA PHE A 105 1.59 -8.75 -2.70
C PHE A 105 1.27 -9.67 -1.53
N MET A 106 1.38 -10.96 -1.78
CA MET A 106 1.34 -12.00 -0.77
C MET A 106 2.71 -12.68 -0.74
N MET A 107 3.13 -13.08 0.45
CA MET A 107 4.36 -13.84 0.65
C MET A 107 4.05 -15.14 1.36
N PHE A 108 4.75 -16.20 0.97
CA PHE A 108 4.77 -17.45 1.71
C PHE A 108 5.97 -17.43 2.67
N ASN A 109 5.76 -17.89 3.90
CA ASN A 109 6.87 -18.03 4.84
C ASN A 109 7.72 -19.24 4.46
N LEU A 110 8.87 -19.00 3.84
CA LEU A 110 9.79 -20.04 3.36
C LEU A 110 10.75 -20.55 4.45
N ASN A 111 10.61 -20.08 5.69
CA ASN A 111 11.51 -20.42 6.77
C ASN A 111 11.47 -21.93 7.10
N ARG A 112 12.63 -22.58 7.04
CA ARG A 112 12.84 -24.00 7.39
C ARG A 112 13.49 -24.19 8.77
N GLY A 113 13.80 -23.08 9.45
CA GLY A 113 14.45 -23.08 10.74
C GLY A 113 13.57 -23.61 11.88
N LYS A 114 14.24 -23.89 12.99
CA LYS A 114 13.62 -24.30 14.25
C LYS A 114 14.06 -23.32 15.35
N ASN A 115 13.24 -23.17 16.38
CA ASN A 115 13.63 -22.42 17.57
C ASN A 115 14.65 -23.21 18.41
N LYS A 116 15.14 -22.60 19.51
CA LYS A 116 16.08 -23.24 20.43
C LYS A 116 15.56 -24.57 21.04
N ALA A 117 14.24 -24.75 21.12
CA ALA A 117 13.60 -25.96 21.61
C ALA A 117 13.34 -27.01 20.51
N GLY A 118 13.88 -26.82 19.30
CA GLY A 118 13.72 -27.75 18.18
C GLY A 118 12.35 -27.69 17.48
N LYS A 119 11.45 -26.78 17.88
CA LYS A 119 10.14 -26.60 17.24
C LYS A 119 10.29 -25.81 15.93
N PRO A 120 9.78 -26.30 14.79
CA PRO A 120 9.77 -25.56 13.54
C PRO A 120 9.04 -24.22 13.66
N PHE A 121 9.54 -23.17 12.99
CA PHE A 121 8.86 -21.87 12.92
C PHE A 121 7.60 -21.92 12.05
N VAL A 122 7.57 -22.83 11.08
CA VAL A 122 6.43 -23.09 10.20
C VAL A 122 6.09 -24.56 10.34
N ASP A 123 4.79 -24.86 10.41
CA ASP A 123 4.30 -26.23 10.36
C ASP A 123 4.97 -27.02 9.21
N PRO A 124 5.51 -28.24 9.45
CA PRO A 124 6.27 -28.97 8.44
C PRO A 124 5.52 -29.21 7.13
N VAL A 125 4.21 -29.49 7.20
CA VAL A 125 3.39 -29.74 6.01
C VAL A 125 3.24 -28.45 5.19
N LYS A 126 2.92 -27.33 5.85
CA LYS A 126 2.86 -26.02 5.19
C LYS A 126 4.21 -25.58 4.66
N SER A 127 5.29 -25.83 5.40
CA SER A 127 6.66 -25.50 4.98
C SER A 127 7.02 -26.23 3.69
N ALA A 128 6.64 -27.52 3.57
CA ALA A 128 6.84 -28.29 2.34
C ALA A 128 6.10 -27.67 1.15
N TRP A 129 4.81 -27.32 1.31
CA TRP A 129 4.04 -26.66 0.24
C TRP A 129 4.61 -25.30 -0.14
N PHE A 130 4.88 -24.44 0.84
CA PHE A 130 5.34 -23.08 0.59
C PHE A 130 6.70 -23.05 -0.11
N ASN A 131 7.58 -24.00 0.21
CA ASN A 131 8.89 -24.13 -0.41
C ASN A 131 8.83 -24.69 -1.84
N ASP A 132 7.77 -25.41 -2.22
CA ASP A 132 7.58 -25.88 -3.59
C ASP A 132 7.24 -24.70 -4.53
N VAL A 133 8.06 -24.54 -5.57
CA VAL A 133 7.85 -23.53 -6.62
C VAL A 133 6.52 -23.77 -7.36
N ASN A 134 6.14 -25.02 -7.59
CA ASN A 134 4.93 -25.37 -8.31
C ASN A 134 3.68 -25.00 -7.51
N PHE A 135 3.69 -25.22 -6.20
CA PHE A 135 2.62 -24.75 -5.31
C PHE A 135 2.45 -23.22 -5.41
N ARG A 136 3.55 -22.45 -5.32
CA ARG A 136 3.48 -20.99 -5.44
C ARG A 136 2.97 -20.53 -6.81
N ARG A 137 3.40 -21.19 -7.89
CA ARG A 137 2.88 -20.93 -9.24
C ARG A 137 1.39 -21.25 -9.33
N ALA A 138 0.94 -22.36 -8.76
CA ALA A 138 -0.47 -22.76 -8.77
C ALA A 138 -1.36 -21.71 -8.09
N ILE A 139 -0.94 -21.22 -6.91
CA ILE A 139 -1.65 -20.11 -6.24
C ILE A 139 -1.62 -18.84 -7.09
N ALA A 140 -0.49 -18.52 -7.74
CA ALA A 140 -0.40 -17.34 -8.60
C ALA A 140 -1.36 -17.40 -9.79
N TYR A 141 -1.61 -18.59 -10.36
CA TYR A 141 -2.63 -18.84 -11.40
C TYR A 141 -4.06 -18.82 -10.85
N ALA A 142 -4.28 -19.15 -9.58
CA ALA A 142 -5.61 -19.20 -8.97
C ALA A 142 -6.18 -17.82 -8.59
N ILE A 143 -5.37 -16.75 -8.66
CA ILE A 143 -5.80 -15.39 -8.30
C ILE A 143 -6.29 -14.65 -9.54
N ASP A 144 -7.57 -14.28 -9.55
CA ASP A 144 -8.14 -13.40 -10.58
C ASP A 144 -7.74 -11.93 -10.34
N ARG A 145 -6.58 -11.55 -10.90
CA ARG A 145 -6.04 -10.19 -10.79
C ARG A 145 -6.91 -9.17 -11.51
N SER A 146 -7.54 -9.55 -12.61
CA SER A 146 -8.43 -8.67 -13.38
C SER A 146 -9.67 -8.31 -12.57
N ALA A 147 -10.29 -9.31 -11.92
CA ALA A 147 -11.39 -9.06 -11.00
C ALA A 147 -10.97 -8.18 -9.81
N MET A 148 -9.79 -8.39 -9.23
CA MET A 148 -9.28 -7.52 -8.16
C MET A 148 -9.12 -6.06 -8.61
N ILE A 149 -8.54 -5.83 -9.79
CA ILE A 149 -8.36 -4.48 -10.35
C ILE A 149 -9.72 -3.81 -10.55
N ASN A 150 -10.68 -4.52 -11.11
CA ASN A 150 -12.00 -3.97 -11.42
C ASN A 150 -12.85 -3.73 -10.18
N THR A 151 -12.83 -4.64 -9.21
CA THR A 151 -13.72 -4.59 -8.04
C THR A 151 -13.13 -3.76 -6.91
N TYR A 152 -11.91 -4.08 -6.48
CA TYR A 152 -11.28 -3.45 -5.32
C TYR A 152 -10.60 -2.13 -5.70
N TYR A 153 -9.84 -2.12 -6.79
CA TYR A 153 -9.18 -0.91 -7.29
C TYR A 153 -10.05 -0.06 -8.21
N ARG A 154 -11.27 -0.50 -8.54
CA ARG A 154 -12.21 0.26 -9.38
C ARG A 154 -11.60 0.73 -10.71
N GLY A 155 -10.73 -0.09 -11.29
CA GLY A 155 -10.01 0.20 -12.53
C GLY A 155 -8.79 1.12 -12.40
N LEU A 156 -8.47 1.61 -11.21
CA LEU A 156 -7.33 2.52 -10.95
C LEU A 156 -6.06 1.78 -10.50
N GLY A 157 -5.91 0.54 -10.95
CA GLY A 157 -4.76 -0.31 -10.65
C GLY A 157 -4.27 -1.01 -11.91
N ALA A 158 -3.05 -1.54 -11.86
CA ALA A 158 -2.45 -2.30 -12.94
C ALA A 158 -2.00 -3.68 -12.41
N PRO A 159 -1.92 -4.71 -13.28
CA PRO A 159 -1.33 -5.99 -12.92
C PRO A 159 0.10 -5.80 -12.43
N GLN A 160 0.45 -6.56 -11.38
CA GLN A 160 1.78 -6.56 -10.80
C GLN A 160 2.51 -7.85 -11.18
N ASP A 161 3.22 -7.80 -12.30
CA ASP A 161 3.95 -8.96 -12.85
C ASP A 161 5.47 -8.84 -12.68
N SER A 162 5.92 -7.83 -11.93
CA SER A 162 7.33 -7.56 -11.65
C SER A 162 7.54 -7.23 -10.16
N PRO A 163 8.67 -7.68 -9.57
CA PRO A 163 9.05 -7.27 -8.22
C PRO A 163 9.45 -5.80 -8.14
N ILE A 164 9.65 -5.12 -9.28
CA ILE A 164 10.05 -3.70 -9.39
C ILE A 164 8.91 -2.93 -10.09
N PRO A 165 8.52 -1.73 -9.62
CA PRO A 165 7.39 -1.01 -10.22
C PRO A 165 7.77 -0.48 -11.60
N ALA A 166 6.78 -0.26 -12.46
CA ALA A 166 7.00 0.29 -13.80
C ALA A 166 7.60 1.71 -13.79
N ILE A 167 7.36 2.52 -12.74
CA ILE A 167 8.01 3.83 -12.57
C ILE A 167 9.54 3.75 -12.37
N SER A 168 10.09 2.57 -12.04
CA SER A 168 11.54 2.43 -11.87
C SER A 168 12.22 2.20 -13.22
N PRO A 169 13.38 2.84 -13.49
CA PRO A 169 14.17 2.53 -14.68
C PRO A 169 14.71 1.09 -14.69
N TYR A 170 14.67 0.39 -13.55
CA TYR A 170 15.08 -1.02 -13.41
C TYR A 170 13.89 -1.99 -13.51
N HIS A 171 12.73 -1.55 -14.00
CA HIS A 171 11.58 -2.42 -14.15
C HIS A 171 11.91 -3.61 -15.06
N PHE A 172 11.67 -4.83 -14.56
CA PHE A 172 11.85 -6.04 -15.35
C PHE A 172 10.84 -6.08 -16.50
N LEU A 173 11.35 -5.97 -17.74
CA LEU A 173 10.54 -6.06 -18.96
C LEU A 173 10.07 -7.49 -19.25
N ALA A 174 10.82 -8.50 -18.80
CA ALA A 174 10.40 -9.89 -18.85
C ALA A 174 9.28 -10.11 -17.82
N LYS A 175 8.03 -10.13 -18.30
CA LYS A 175 6.85 -10.29 -17.45
C LYS A 175 6.66 -11.76 -17.07
N MET A 176 6.50 -12.04 -15.77
CA MET A 176 5.97 -13.33 -15.33
C MET A 176 4.44 -13.26 -15.31
N ILE A 177 3.82 -13.64 -16.42
CA ILE A 177 2.37 -13.56 -16.57
C ILE A 177 1.74 -14.86 -16.06
N PHE A 178 0.76 -14.72 -15.17
CA PHE A 178 -0.05 -15.83 -14.67
C PHE A 178 -1.51 -15.52 -14.97
N HIS A 179 -2.07 -16.22 -15.96
CA HIS A 179 -3.45 -16.02 -16.38
C HIS A 179 -4.39 -16.88 -15.54
N PHE A 180 -5.32 -16.23 -14.84
CA PHE A 180 -6.43 -16.94 -14.23
C PHE A 180 -7.33 -17.49 -15.33
N MET A 181 -7.54 -18.81 -15.33
CA MET A 181 -8.46 -19.49 -16.23
C MET A 181 -9.39 -20.40 -15.45
N ILE A 182 -10.68 -20.31 -15.74
CA ILE A 182 -11.66 -21.29 -15.29
C ILE A 182 -11.94 -22.19 -16.50
N THR A 183 -11.36 -23.38 -16.52
CA THR A 183 -11.79 -24.41 -17.47
C THR A 183 -13.15 -24.93 -17.01
N THR A 184 -14.23 -24.41 -17.58
CA THR A 184 -15.53 -25.05 -17.46
C THR A 184 -15.49 -26.30 -18.34
N ARG A 185 -15.32 -27.49 -17.72
CA ARG A 185 -15.64 -28.74 -18.44
C ARG A 185 -17.09 -28.63 -18.90
N PRO A 186 -17.42 -28.90 -20.18
CA PRO A 186 -18.80 -28.98 -20.60
C PRO A 186 -19.50 -30.02 -19.71
N ARG A 187 -20.61 -29.60 -19.07
CA ARG A 187 -21.47 -30.48 -18.29
C ARG A 187 -21.95 -31.61 -19.20
N HIS A 188 -21.28 -32.76 -19.19
CA HIS A 188 -21.96 -33.99 -19.53
C HIS A 188 -23.03 -34.20 -18.47
N ARG A 189 -24.30 -34.18 -18.88
CA ARG A 189 -25.42 -34.60 -18.05
C ARG A 189 -25.15 -36.04 -17.61
N ASN A 190 -24.62 -36.20 -16.41
CA ASN A 190 -24.84 -37.29 -15.44
C ASN A 190 -23.61 -37.43 -14.53
N PHE A 191 -23.88 -37.30 -13.23
CA PHE A 191 -23.06 -37.62 -12.05
C PHE A 191 -21.99 -36.63 -11.50
N SER A 192 -22.23 -36.36 -10.21
CA SER A 192 -21.48 -35.77 -9.09
C SER A 192 -20.63 -34.50 -9.27
N GLN A 193 -20.92 -33.55 -8.38
CA GLN A 193 -20.15 -32.34 -8.11
C GLN A 193 -18.69 -32.70 -7.81
N ASN A 194 -17.77 -32.25 -8.64
CA ASN A 194 -16.42 -31.86 -8.24
C ASN A 194 -15.85 -30.90 -9.30
N GLN A 195 -15.76 -29.62 -8.95
CA GLN A 195 -15.02 -28.65 -9.76
C GLN A 195 -13.52 -28.95 -9.60
N VAL A 196 -12.90 -29.49 -10.64
CA VAL A 196 -11.44 -29.70 -10.68
C VAL A 196 -10.84 -28.51 -11.42
N LEU A 197 -10.05 -27.70 -10.71
CA LEU A 197 -9.22 -26.64 -11.29
C LEU A 197 -8.02 -27.30 -11.99
N SER A 198 -7.95 -27.24 -13.33
CA SER A 198 -6.79 -27.68 -14.10
C SER A 198 -5.94 -26.48 -14.51
N ILE A 199 -4.70 -26.40 -14.04
CA ILE A 199 -3.73 -25.38 -14.46
C ILE A 199 -2.99 -25.93 -15.69
N THR A 200 -3.25 -25.37 -16.86
CA THR A 200 -2.51 -25.70 -18.08
C THR A 200 -1.49 -24.61 -18.38
N LYS A 201 -0.22 -25.00 -18.52
CA LYS A 201 0.87 -24.12 -18.93
C LYS A 201 0.70 -23.80 -20.42
N ILE A 202 0.48 -22.53 -20.76
CA ILE A 202 0.59 -22.05 -22.15
C ILE A 202 2.04 -21.58 -22.32
N THR A 203 2.77 -22.23 -23.21
CA THR A 203 4.09 -21.78 -23.67
C THR A 203 3.91 -21.08 -25.01
N ASP A 204 4.35 -19.84 -25.10
CA ASP A 204 4.77 -19.19 -26.35
C ASP A 204 6.31 -19.13 -26.35
#